data_AF-A0A1V6NVR9-F1
#
_entry.id   AF-A0A1V6NVR9-F1
#
_cell.length_a   1.000
_cell.length_b   1.000
_cell.length_c   1.000
_cell.angle_alpha   90.00
_cell.angle_beta   90.00
_cell.angle_gamma   90.00
#
_symmetry.space_group_name_H-M   'P 1'
#
loop_
_entity.id
_entity.type
_entity.pdbx_description
1 polymer ?
#
loop_
_entity_poly.entity_id
_entity_poly.type
_entity_poly.pdbx_seq_one_letter_code
_entity_poly.pdbx_strand_id
1 'polypeptide(L)'
;MPPSMYSKDEKVLCFHQELLYDAKILDVRLKDASDKKSPHEYLVHYKGWKNTWDDWVLEDRLRKATEENRELAANLRREVEASVRQKQIKPASKKRAMSDRSSVRDSEERGNSVPGRAE
;
A
#
# COMPACT_ATOMS: atom_id res chain seq x y z
N MET A 1 12.96 -12.93 -32.56
CA MET A 1 13.12 -12.02 -31.41
C MET A 1 12.46 -12.68 -30.21
N PRO A 2 13.07 -12.70 -29.02
CA PRO A 2 12.37 -13.18 -27.83
C PRO A 2 11.07 -12.39 -27.65
N PRO A 3 9.98 -13.04 -27.23
CA PRO A 3 8.73 -12.34 -26.99
C PRO A 3 8.92 -11.32 -25.86
N SER A 4 8.51 -10.07 -26.13
CA SER A 4 8.42 -9.05 -25.09
C SER A 4 7.34 -9.46 -24.08
N MET A 5 7.61 -9.27 -22.78
CA MET A 5 6.70 -9.69 -21.71
C MET A 5 5.43 -8.82 -21.67
N TYR A 6 5.55 -7.59 -22.20
CA TYR A 6 4.49 -6.59 -22.28
C TYR A 6 4.47 -5.93 -23.66
N SER A 7 3.30 -5.43 -24.06
CA SER A 7 3.11 -4.74 -25.35
C SER A 7 3.13 -3.22 -25.21
N LYS A 8 3.51 -2.53 -26.29
CA LYS A 8 3.29 -1.08 -26.40
C LYS A 8 1.79 -0.80 -26.29
N ASP A 9 1.45 0.28 -25.61
CA ASP A 9 0.08 0.73 -25.31
C ASP A 9 -0.68 -0.14 -24.28
N GLU A 10 -0.04 -1.15 -23.69
CA GLU A 10 -0.64 -2.01 -22.67
C GLU A 10 -0.72 -1.32 -21.30
N LYS A 11 -1.81 -1.56 -20.57
CA LYS A 11 -1.97 -1.09 -19.19
C LYS A 11 -1.25 -2.03 -18.24
N VAL A 12 -0.37 -1.45 -17.43
CA VAL A 12 0.43 -2.15 -16.44
C VAL A 12 0.39 -1.40 -15.12
N LEU A 13 0.78 -2.09 -14.06
CA LEU A 13 1.00 -1.47 -12.76
C LEU A 13 2.50 -1.32 -12.56
N CYS A 14 2.96 -0.14 -12.18
CA CYS A 14 4.37 0.12 -11.91
C CYS A 14 4.57 0.42 -10.43
N PHE A 15 5.60 -0.18 -9.84
CA PHE A 15 6.04 0.15 -8.49
C PHE A 15 6.69 1.53 -8.47
N HIS A 16 6.17 2.41 -7.62
CA HIS A 16 6.80 3.68 -7.27
C HIS A 16 6.85 3.77 -5.73
N GLN A 17 8.06 3.64 -5.18
CA GLN A 17 8.30 3.49 -3.75
C GLN A 17 7.52 2.29 -3.18
N GLU A 18 6.55 2.52 -2.30
CA GLU A 18 5.77 1.49 -1.62
C GLU A 18 4.37 1.30 -2.23
N LEU A 19 4.06 2.01 -3.31
CA LEU A 19 2.74 2.03 -3.94
C LEU A 19 2.81 1.55 -5.38
N LEU A 20 1.79 0.80 -5.80
CA LEU A 20 1.56 0.53 -7.23
C LEU A 20 0.67 1.61 -7.83
N TYR A 21 1.13 2.15 -8.95
CA TYR A 21 0.40 3.10 -9.76
C TYR A 21 0.03 2.50 -11.10
N ASP A 22 -1.16 2.87 -11.56
CA ASP A 22 -1.62 2.58 -12.91
C ASP A 22 -0.75 3.33 -13.90
N ALA A 23 -0.14 2.59 -14.82
CA ALA A 23 0.73 3.12 -15.83
C ALA A 23 0.47 2.46 -17.19
N LYS A 24 1.04 3.07 -18.23
CA LYS A 24 0.89 2.61 -19.60
C LYS A 24 2.26 2.48 -20.23
N ILE A 25 2.49 1.40 -20.96
CA ILE A 25 3.73 1.23 -21.71
C ILE A 25 3.66 2.11 -22.96
N LEU A 26 4.55 3.08 -23.06
CA LEU A 26 4.70 3.91 -24.25
C LEU A 26 5.60 3.26 -25.28
N ASP A 27 6.65 2.57 -24.85
CA ASP A 27 7.62 1.98 -25.75
C ASP A 27 8.37 0.81 -25.12
N VAL A 28 8.94 -0.04 -25.96
CA VAL A 28 9.69 -1.23 -25.54
C VAL A 28 10.97 -1.30 -26.34
N ARG A 29 12.11 -1.35 -25.64
CA ARG A 29 13.42 -1.48 -26.27
C ARG A 29 14.21 -2.62 -25.66
N LEU A 30 15.06 -3.24 -26.48
CA LEU A 30 16.00 -4.27 -26.04
C LEU A 30 17.31 -3.56 -25.66
N LYS A 31 17.69 -3.60 -24.37
CA LYS A 31 18.89 -2.92 -23.87
C LYS A 31 20.11 -3.82 -23.96
N ASP A 32 20.03 -5.01 -23.37
CA ASP A 32 21.16 -5.92 -23.27
C ASP A 32 20.73 -7.35 -23.55
N ALA A 33 21.10 -7.87 -24.73
CA ALA A 33 20.83 -9.25 -25.11
C ALA A 33 21.65 -10.28 -24.29
N SER A 34 22.65 -9.82 -23.53
CA SER A 34 23.47 -10.67 -22.66
C SER A 34 22.86 -10.88 -21.27
N ASP A 35 21.91 -10.03 -20.85
CA ASP A 35 21.24 -10.18 -19.57
C ASP A 35 20.09 -11.19 -19.70
N LYS A 36 20.25 -12.35 -19.06
CA LYS A 36 19.27 -13.44 -19.13
C LYS A 36 17.99 -13.16 -18.35
N LYS A 37 17.98 -12.16 -17.46
CA LYS A 37 16.84 -11.90 -16.57
C LYS A 37 15.96 -10.77 -17.07
N SER A 38 16.51 -9.72 -17.66
CA SER A 38 15.72 -8.58 -18.15
C SER A 38 16.39 -7.87 -19.33
N PRO A 39 16.39 -8.49 -20.53
CA PRO A 39 17.01 -7.89 -21.71
C PRO A 39 16.21 -6.71 -22.28
N HIS A 40 14.97 -6.49 -21.81
CA HIS A 40 14.07 -5.45 -22.30
C HIS A 40 13.82 -4.38 -21.25
N GLU A 41 13.85 -3.13 -21.70
CA GLU A 41 13.37 -1.96 -20.97
C GLU A 41 12.05 -1.48 -21.58
N TYR A 42 11.20 -0.94 -20.71
CA TYR A 42 9.88 -0.48 -21.03
C TYR A 42 9.75 0.97 -20.59
N LEU A 43 9.35 1.85 -21.50
CA LEU A 43 9.04 3.24 -21.18
C LEU A 43 7.64 3.30 -20.58
N VAL A 44 7.54 3.77 -19.35
CA VAL A 44 6.30 3.74 -18.58
C VAL A 44 5.81 5.16 -18.32
N HIS A 45 4.53 5.39 -18.63
CA HIS A 45 3.84 6.64 -18.35
C HIS A 45 2.79 6.44 -17.28
N TYR A 46 2.89 7.20 -16.18
CA TYR A 46 1.95 7.10 -15.06
C TYR A 46 0.66 7.88 -15.32
N LYS A 47 -0.48 7.26 -15.03
CA LYS A 47 -1.79 7.88 -15.27
C LYS A 47 -1.98 9.13 -14.39
N GLY A 48 -2.13 10.29 -15.03
CA GLY A 48 -2.34 11.57 -14.35
C GLY A 48 -1.05 12.28 -13.93
N TRP A 49 0.11 11.76 -14.35
CA TRP A 49 1.41 12.40 -14.12
C TRP A 49 1.86 13.13 -15.39
N LYS A 50 2.81 14.05 -15.26
CA LYS A 50 3.40 14.74 -16.43
C LYS A 50 4.33 13.79 -17.18
N ASN A 51 4.47 13.99 -18.50
CA ASN A 51 5.41 13.25 -19.34
C ASN A 51 6.88 13.37 -18.92
N THR A 52 7.22 14.39 -18.13
CA THR A 52 8.56 14.53 -17.54
C THR A 52 8.89 13.46 -16.51
N TRP A 53 7.90 12.67 -16.08
CA TRP A 53 8.05 11.54 -15.18
C TRP A 53 8.10 10.20 -15.91
N ASP A 54 8.11 10.22 -17.24
CA ASP A 54 8.20 9.01 -18.06
C ASP A 54 9.62 8.46 -17.95
N ASP A 55 9.75 7.23 -17.44
CA ASP A 55 11.05 6.61 -17.14
C ASP A 55 11.15 5.21 -17.77
N TRP A 56 12.37 4.80 -18.08
CA TRP A 56 12.66 3.49 -18.65
C TRP A 56 12.92 2.50 -17.52
N VAL A 57 11.98 1.59 -17.31
CA VAL A 57 12.07 0.58 -16.25
C VAL A 57 12.20 -0.82 -16.84
N LEU A 58 12.77 -1.72 -16.05
CA LEU A 58 12.84 -3.15 -16.38
C LEU A 58 11.52 -3.83 -16.04
N GLU A 59 11.36 -5.06 -16.54
CA GLU A 59 10.16 -5.87 -16.26
C GLU A 59 9.93 -6.13 -14.77
N ASP A 60 10.99 -6.14 -13.94
CA ASP A 60 10.92 -6.38 -12.50
C ASP A 60 10.03 -5.35 -11.76
N ARG A 61 10.07 -4.09 -12.20
CA ARG A 61 9.24 -3.00 -11.64
C ARG A 61 7.83 -2.98 -12.19
N LEU A 62 7.58 -3.70 -13.27
CA LEU A 62 6.29 -3.82 -13.93
C LEU A 62 5.53 -5.03 -13.42
N ARG A 63 4.24 -4.84 -13.25
CA ARG A 63 3.29 -5.90 -12.90
C ARG A 63 2.15 -5.87 -13.90
N LYS A 64 1.69 -7.05 -14.34
CA LYS A 64 0.49 -7.16 -15.16
C LYS A 64 -0.72 -6.63 -14.40
N ALA A 65 -1.65 -6.00 -15.11
CA ALA A 65 -2.91 -5.52 -14.54
C ALA A 65 -3.90 -6.66 -14.26
N THR A 66 -3.47 -7.68 -13.53
CA THR A 66 -4.31 -8.76 -13.01
C THR A 66 -5.08 -8.29 -11.79
N GLU A 67 -6.20 -8.95 -11.47
CA GLU A 67 -7.02 -8.57 -10.31
C GLU A 67 -6.22 -8.61 -9.00
N GLU A 68 -5.39 -9.65 -8.81
CA GLU A 68 -4.51 -9.76 -7.63
C GLU A 68 -3.58 -8.55 -7.46
N ASN A 69 -2.97 -8.06 -8.55
CA ASN A 69 -2.09 -6.90 -8.48
C ASN A 69 -2.88 -5.60 -8.27
N ARG A 70 -4.13 -5.52 -8.75
CA ARG A 70 -5.03 -4.38 -8.50
C ARG A 70 -5.46 -4.34 -7.04
N GLU A 71 -5.79 -5.49 -6.45
CA GLU A 71 -6.07 -5.61 -5.03
C GLU A 71 -4.84 -5.25 -4.18
N LEU A 72 -3.65 -5.70 -4.57
CA LEU A 72 -2.40 -5.32 -3.93
C LEU A 72 -2.20 -3.79 -3.97
N ALA A 73 -2.41 -3.16 -5.13
CA ALA A 73 -2.34 -1.71 -5.27
C ALA A 73 -3.34 -0.99 -4.35
N ALA A 74 -4.56 -1.50 -4.24
CA ALA A 74 -5.59 -0.95 -3.35
C ALA A 74 -5.23 -1.11 -1.87
N ASN A 75 -4.71 -2.28 -1.49
CA ASN A 75 -4.28 -2.57 -0.12
C ASN A 75 -3.10 -1.69 0.30
N LEU A 76 -2.07 -1.53 -0.54
CA LEU A 76 -0.93 -0.66 -0.27
C LEU A 76 -1.36 0.80 -0.10
N ARG A 77 -2.26 1.29 -0.98
CA ARG A 77 -2.83 2.65 -0.85
C ARG A 77 -3.57 2.82 0.47
N ARG A 78 -4.38 1.84 0.87
CA ARG A 78 -5.12 1.86 2.13
C ARG A 78 -4.18 1.82 3.34
N GLU A 79 -3.12 1.00 3.30
CA GLU A 79 -2.16 0.87 4.38
C GLU A 79 -1.35 2.16 4.58
N VAL A 80 -0.90 2.79 3.49
CA VAL A 80 -0.23 4.10 3.55
C VAL A 80 -1.17 5.17 4.11
N GLU A 81 -2.43 5.22 3.65
CA GLU A 81 -3.42 6.17 4.17
C GLU A 81 -3.72 5.95 5.66
N ALA A 82 -3.91 4.70 6.08
CA ALA A 82 -4.13 4.33 7.47
C ALA A 82 -2.93 4.70 8.36
N SER A 83 -1.71 4.46 7.87
CA SER A 83 -0.46 4.80 8.56
C SER A 83 -0.31 6.30 8.76
N VAL A 84 -0.68 7.11 7.76
CA VAL A 84 -0.69 8.57 7.87
C VAL A 84 -1.75 9.03 8.88
N ARG A 85 -2.96 8.45 8.84
CA ARG A 85 -4.06 8.76 9.78
C ARG A 85 -3.68 8.45 11.23
N GLN A 86 -3.01 7.33 11.50
CA GLN A 86 -2.55 6.95 12.84
C GLN A 86 -1.44 7.87 13.37
N LYS A 87 -0.64 8.48 12.49
CA LYS A 87 0.43 9.41 12.88
C LYS A 87 -0.10 10.80 13.27
N GLN A 88 -1.32 11.15 12.88
CA GLN A 88 -1.97 12.41 13.26
C GLN A 88 -2.74 12.34 14.59
N ILE A 89 -2.92 11.15 15.18
CA ILE A 89 -3.46 10.99 16.55
C ILE A 89 -2.28 10.82 17.54
N LYS A 90 -1.44 11.85 17.65
CA LYS A 90 -0.58 12.07 18.82
C LYS A 90 -0.55 13.56 19.16
N PRO A 91 -1.42 14.05 20.07
CA PRO A 91 -1.10 15.29 20.76
C PRO A 91 0.11 15.01 21.66
N ALA A 92 1.16 15.80 21.47
CA ALA A 92 2.29 15.86 22.37
C ALA A 92 1.82 16.31 23.76
N SER A 93 2.08 15.50 24.79
CA SER A 93 2.22 15.98 26.17
C SER A 93 3.11 15.03 26.95
N LYS A 94 4.41 15.33 27.04
CA LYS A 94 5.28 14.77 28.08
C LYS A 94 5.28 15.75 29.26
N LYS A 95 4.86 15.31 30.46
CA LYS A 95 5.70 15.16 31.68
C LYS A 95 4.91 15.33 33.02
N ARG A 96 5.03 14.26 33.84
CA ARG A 96 5.20 14.16 35.32
C ARG A 96 4.00 13.82 36.22
N ALA A 97 4.37 13.08 37.29
CA ALA A 97 3.63 12.55 38.45
C ALA A 97 2.73 11.32 38.14
N MET A 98 3.22 10.09 38.35
CA MET A 98 3.30 9.34 39.61
C MET A 98 1.93 8.88 40.15
N SER A 99 1.94 7.61 40.57
CA SER A 99 0.99 6.90 41.44
C SER A 99 -0.30 6.34 40.81
N ASP A 100 -0.24 5.02 40.66
CA ASP A 100 -1.13 4.10 41.40
C ASP A 100 -2.46 3.68 40.75
N ARG A 101 -2.79 2.42 41.06
CA ARG A 101 -4.00 1.62 40.85
C ARG A 101 -4.16 0.92 39.49
N SER A 102 -3.64 -0.31 39.39
CA SER A 102 -4.34 -1.57 39.73
C SER A 102 -5.37 -1.93 38.64
N SER A 103 -5.05 -2.85 37.72
CA SER A 103 -5.27 -4.31 37.85
C SER A 103 -6.74 -4.69 38.05
N VAL A 104 -7.31 -5.36 37.04
CA VAL A 104 -8.50 -6.26 37.00
C VAL A 104 -9.09 -6.10 35.58
N ARG A 105 -8.99 -7.01 34.60
CA ARG A 105 -9.05 -8.50 34.55
C ARG A 105 -10.20 -9.08 35.35
N ASP A 106 -11.03 -9.85 34.64
CA ASP A 106 -12.05 -10.76 35.19
C ASP A 106 -13.24 -10.06 35.85
N SER A 107 -14.47 -10.54 35.87
CA SER A 107 -15.17 -11.68 35.29
C SER A 107 -16.59 -11.60 35.88
N GLU A 108 -17.58 -12.04 35.12
CA GLU A 108 -18.79 -12.74 35.56
C GLU A 108 -19.77 -12.12 36.59
N GLU A 109 -21.01 -11.96 36.10
CA GLU A 109 -22.26 -12.53 36.64
C GLU A 109 -22.53 -12.53 38.16
N ARG A 110 -23.54 -11.75 38.59
CA ARG A 110 -24.68 -12.17 39.45
C ARG A 110 -25.45 -10.97 40.00
N GLY A 111 -26.76 -11.12 40.14
CA GLY A 111 -27.45 -10.53 41.29
C GLY A 111 -28.79 -9.84 41.03
N ASN A 112 -29.83 -10.66 40.96
CA ASN A 112 -31.23 -10.28 41.12
C ASN A 112 -31.51 -9.66 42.51
N SER A 113 -32.57 -8.82 42.60
CA SER A 113 -33.47 -8.57 43.76
C SER A 113 -33.43 -7.17 44.43
N VAL A 114 -34.54 -6.42 44.26
CA VAL A 114 -35.37 -5.61 45.20
C VAL A 114 -34.69 -4.93 46.43
N PRO A 115 -35.05 -3.67 46.72
CA PRO A 115 -35.85 -3.41 47.94
C PRO A 115 -37.00 -2.42 47.72
N GLY A 116 -38.10 -2.67 48.44
CA GLY A 116 -39.19 -1.72 48.61
C GLY A 116 -39.08 -0.89 49.89
N ARG A 117 -40.10 -0.03 50.04
CA ARG A 117 -40.60 0.67 51.23
C ARG A 117 -40.07 2.08 51.48
N ALA A 118 -40.91 3.04 51.07
CA ALA A 118 -40.98 4.40 51.60
C ALA A 118 -41.95 4.47 52.79
N GLU A 119 -41.71 5.47 53.64
CA GLU A 119 -42.50 5.89 54.82
C GLU A 119 -43.97 6.19 54.52
#